data_AF-A0A554SHG0-F1
#
_entry.id   AF-A0A554SHG0-F1
#
_cell.length_a   1.000
_cell.length_b   1.000
_cell.length_c   1.000
_cell.angle_alpha   90.00
_cell.angle_beta   90.00
_cell.angle_gamma   90.00
#
_symmetry.space_group_name_H-M   'P 1'
#
loop_
_entity.id
_entity.type
_entity.pdbx_description
1 polymer ?
#
loop_
_entity_poly.entity_id
_entity_poly.type
_entity_poly.pdbx_seq_one_letter_code
_entity_poly.pdbx_strand_id
1 'polypeptide(L)'
;MLLAHAVTLAEARSYIAALTDEAATFDGSVEYDHALLYLDLIHGDDVPALDTHGLTDDRAILHAVAVSAVKELADHGVDKLQVELLLDMLDLARDRDNPNPDASGF
;
A
#
# COMPACT_ATOMS: atom_id res chain seq x y z
N MET A 1 16.18 10.20 7.22
CA MET A 1 15.01 10.74 6.48
C MET A 1 14.54 12.10 7.04
N LEU A 2 13.88 12.95 6.23
CA LEU A 2 13.22 14.19 6.71
C LEU A 2 11.87 13.86 7.39
N LEU A 3 11.41 14.69 8.34
CA LEU A 3 10.15 14.43 9.05
C LEU A 3 8.94 14.28 8.12
N ALA A 4 8.81 15.14 7.11
CA ALA A 4 7.70 15.07 6.15
C ALA A 4 7.69 13.71 5.42
N HIS A 5 8.85 13.25 4.94
CA HIS A 5 8.98 11.93 4.31
C HIS A 5 8.64 10.81 5.30
N ALA A 6 9.13 10.87 6.54
CA ALA A 6 8.83 9.86 7.54
C ALA A 6 7.32 9.77 7.85
N VAL A 7 6.61 10.90 7.85
CA VAL A 7 5.14 10.93 8.03
C VAL A 7 4.44 10.29 6.83
N THR A 8 4.78 10.70 5.60
CA THR A 8 4.19 10.12 4.38
C THR A 8 4.45 8.62 4.26
N LEU A 9 5.65 8.17 4.65
CA LEU A 9 6.01 6.76 4.67
C LEU A 9 5.24 6.00 5.75
N ALA A 10 5.14 6.54 6.97
CA ALA A 10 4.33 5.92 8.03
C ALA A 10 2.85 5.82 7.63
N GLU A 11 2.32 6.84 6.95
CA GLU A 11 0.96 6.85 6.42
C GLU A 11 0.78 5.73 5.38
N ALA A 12 1.61 5.71 4.32
CA ALA A 12 1.55 4.67 3.29
C ALA A 12 1.61 3.26 3.91
N ARG A 13 2.54 3.02 4.85
CA ARG A 13 2.68 1.72 5.53
C ARG A 13 1.44 1.36 6.34
N SER A 14 0.88 2.32 7.07
CA SER A 14 -0.28 2.09 7.93
C SER A 14 -1.53 1.75 7.12
N TYR A 15 -1.76 2.45 6.01
CA TYR A 15 -2.90 2.17 5.15
C TYR A 15 -2.75 0.86 4.36
N ILE A 16 -1.52 0.50 3.92
CA ILE A 16 -1.28 -0.80 3.29
C ILE A 16 -1.44 -1.94 4.31
N ALA A 17 -0.93 -1.80 5.53
CA ALA A 17 -1.12 -2.80 6.57
C ALA A 17 -2.61 -2.99 6.94
N ALA A 18 -3.36 -1.89 7.03
CA ALA A 18 -4.81 -1.97 7.23
C ALA A 18 -5.52 -2.69 6.06
N LEU A 19 -5.06 -2.51 4.83
CA LEU A 19 -5.58 -3.26 3.68
C LEU A 19 -5.26 -4.76 3.76
N THR A 20 -4.07 -5.14 4.23
CA THR A 20 -3.73 -6.55 4.53
C THR A 20 -4.72 -7.14 5.53
N ASP A 21 -4.96 -6.44 6.64
CA ASP A 21 -5.81 -6.90 7.75
C ASP A 21 -7.29 -7.01 7.34
N GLU A 22 -7.78 -6.05 6.55
CA GLU A 22 -9.20 -5.95 6.14
C GLU A 22 -9.53 -6.66 4.83
N ALA A 23 -8.53 -7.23 4.14
CA ALA A 23 -8.70 -7.92 2.87
C ALA A 23 -9.84 -8.97 2.92
N ALA A 24 -10.70 -8.94 1.91
CA ALA A 24 -11.79 -9.89 1.73
C ALA A 24 -11.30 -11.26 1.22
N THR A 25 -10.14 -11.32 0.58
CA THR A 25 -9.54 -12.58 0.12
C THR A 25 -8.14 -12.79 0.67
N PHE A 26 -7.76 -14.06 0.84
CA PHE A 26 -6.40 -14.43 1.24
C PHE A 26 -5.38 -13.96 0.20
N ASP A 27 -5.67 -14.15 -1.09
CA ASP A 27 -4.78 -13.71 -2.17
C ASP A 27 -4.61 -12.18 -2.15
N GLY A 28 -5.69 -11.42 -1.91
CA GLY A 28 -5.63 -9.96 -1.75
C GLY A 28 -4.75 -9.55 -0.57
N SER A 29 -4.95 -10.19 0.59
CA SER A 29 -4.13 -9.97 1.80
C SER A 29 -2.64 -10.19 1.51
N VAL A 30 -2.29 -11.29 0.84
CA VAL A 30 -0.91 -11.62 0.46
C VAL A 30 -0.29 -10.58 -0.46
N GLU A 31 -1.04 -10.07 -1.45
CA GLU A 31 -0.50 -9.06 -2.36
C GLU A 31 -0.34 -7.69 -1.69
N TYR A 32 -1.21 -7.31 -0.74
CA TYR A 32 -0.98 -6.12 0.09
C TYR A 32 0.27 -6.27 0.97
N ASP A 33 0.49 -7.46 1.54
CA ASP A 33 1.72 -7.75 2.28
C ASP A 33 2.97 -7.65 1.40
N HIS A 34 2.92 -8.14 0.16
CA HIS A 34 4.02 -7.96 -0.79
C HIS A 34 4.29 -6.48 -1.08
N ALA A 35 3.24 -5.66 -1.24
CA ALA A 35 3.39 -4.22 -1.45
C ALA A 35 4.04 -3.55 -0.23
N LEU A 36 3.64 -3.92 1.00
CA LEU A 36 4.25 -3.41 2.22
C LEU A 36 5.73 -3.81 2.34
N LEU A 37 6.06 -5.07 2.05
CA LEU A 37 7.44 -5.56 2.07
C LEU A 37 8.31 -4.87 1.01
N TYR A 38 7.77 -4.60 -0.17
CA TYR A 38 8.48 -3.86 -1.21
C TYR A 38 8.71 -2.40 -0.79
N LEU A 39 7.71 -1.76 -0.19
CA LEU A 39 7.83 -0.41 0.37
C LEU A 39 8.93 -0.34 1.46
N ASP A 40 9.00 -1.34 2.33
CA ASP A 40 10.05 -1.42 3.35
C ASP A 40 11.42 -1.68 2.71
N LEU A 41 11.49 -2.52 1.68
CA LEU A 41 12.73 -2.82 0.94
C LEU A 41 13.34 -1.56 0.30
N ILE A 42 12.54 -0.70 -0.32
CA ILE A 42 13.05 0.53 -0.96
C ILE A 42 13.52 1.59 0.05
N HIS A 43 13.11 1.50 1.32
CA HIS A 43 13.53 2.41 2.39
C HIS A 43 14.62 1.82 3.31
N GLY A 44 14.89 0.52 3.23
CA GLY A 44 15.96 -0.14 3.99
C GLY A 44 15.69 -0.14 5.50
N ASP A 45 16.68 0.26 6.29
CA ASP A 45 16.56 0.27 7.76
C ASP A 45 15.88 1.53 8.32
N ASP A 46 15.65 2.57 7.50
CA ASP A 46 15.06 3.85 7.93
C ASP A 46 13.52 3.82 7.78
N VAL A 47 12.87 2.87 8.47
CA VAL A 47 11.44 2.57 8.31
C VAL A 47 10.64 2.93 9.57
N PRO A 48 9.70 3.88 9.51
CA PRO A 48 9.22 4.62 10.68
C PRO A 48 8.00 4.01 11.39
N ALA A 49 7.94 2.75 11.79
CA ALA A 49 6.73 2.16 12.41
C ALA A 49 5.41 2.39 11.61
N LEU A 50 4.38 1.62 11.93
CA LEU A 50 3.05 1.78 11.34
C LEU A 50 2.05 1.81 12.47
N ASP A 51 0.91 2.44 12.24
CA ASP A 51 -0.17 2.54 13.21
C ASP A 51 -1.53 2.42 12.51
N THR A 52 -2.14 1.24 12.63
CA THR A 52 -3.48 0.99 12.09
C THR A 52 -4.59 1.41 13.05
N HIS A 53 -4.25 1.90 14.25
CA HIS A 53 -5.24 2.26 15.25
C HIS A 53 -6.10 3.45 14.83
N GLY A 54 -7.43 3.25 14.81
CA GLY A 54 -8.38 4.32 14.48
C GLY A 54 -8.53 4.58 12.98
N LEU A 55 -7.88 3.79 12.11
CA LEU A 55 -8.18 3.76 10.69
C LEU A 55 -9.58 3.16 10.46
N THR A 56 -10.20 3.53 9.34
CA THR A 56 -11.48 2.97 8.90
C THR A 56 -11.32 1.54 8.41
N ASP A 57 -12.39 0.74 8.47
CA ASP A 57 -12.52 -0.58 7.83
C ASP A 57 -13.00 -0.51 6.37
N ASP A 58 -13.30 0.69 5.84
CA ASP A 58 -13.69 0.86 4.44
C ASP A 58 -12.46 0.72 3.52
N ARG A 59 -12.32 -0.47 2.92
CA ARG A 59 -11.23 -0.79 1.99
C ARG A 59 -11.09 0.18 0.81
N ALA A 60 -12.17 0.78 0.33
CA ALA A 60 -12.08 1.73 -0.77
C ALA A 60 -11.42 3.05 -0.32
N ILE A 61 -11.73 3.50 0.90
CA ILE A 61 -11.06 4.66 1.51
C ILE A 61 -9.60 4.31 1.81
N LEU A 62 -9.33 3.16 2.42
CA LEU A 62 -7.97 2.73 2.71
C LEU A 62 -7.09 2.67 1.44
N HIS A 63 -7.60 2.08 0.35
CA HIS A 63 -6.89 2.00 -0.94
C HIS A 63 -6.61 3.39 -1.52
N ALA A 64 -7.60 4.28 -1.51
CA ALA A 64 -7.43 5.64 -2.02
C ALA A 64 -6.35 6.42 -1.26
N VAL A 65 -6.31 6.31 0.07
CA VAL A 65 -5.30 6.98 0.89
C VAL A 65 -3.91 6.34 0.71
N ALA A 66 -3.83 5.00 0.69
CA ALA A 66 -2.56 4.30 0.40
C ALA A 66 -1.96 4.74 -0.94
N VAL A 67 -2.75 4.77 -2.01
CA VAL A 67 -2.33 5.23 -3.33
C VAL A 67 -1.87 6.69 -3.30
N SER A 68 -2.57 7.55 -2.57
CA SER A 68 -2.22 8.97 -2.48
C SER A 68 -0.90 9.18 -1.73
N ALA A 69 -0.71 8.49 -0.60
CA ALA A 69 0.52 8.55 0.19
C ALA A 69 1.72 7.97 -0.60
N VAL A 70 1.53 6.85 -1.30
CA VAL A 70 2.57 6.27 -2.17
C VAL A 70 2.99 7.24 -3.28
N LYS A 71 2.05 7.95 -3.90
CA LYS A 71 2.37 8.98 -4.91
C LYS A 71 3.19 10.13 -4.33
N GLU A 72 2.86 10.57 -3.12
CA GLU A 72 3.56 11.66 -2.43
C GLU A 72 5.01 11.31 -2.08
N LEU A 73 5.37 10.02 -1.97
CA LEU A 73 6.77 9.61 -1.77
C LEU A 73 7.71 10.08 -2.91
N ALA A 74 7.19 10.27 -4.13
CA ALA A 74 7.97 10.83 -5.24
C ALA A 74 8.44 12.27 -4.95
N ASP A 75 7.63 13.05 -4.22
CA ASP A 75 7.96 14.43 -3.81
C ASP A 75 9.01 14.45 -2.69
N HIS A 76 9.23 13.31 -2.03
CA HIS A 76 10.28 13.10 -1.04
C HIS A 76 11.57 12.49 -1.62
N GLY A 77 11.65 12.32 -2.95
CA GLY A 77 12.84 11.85 -3.63
C GLY A 77 12.95 10.33 -3.75
N VAL A 78 11.87 9.60 -3.47
CA VAL A 78 11.77 8.19 -3.86
C VAL A 78 11.75 8.09 -5.38
N ASP A 79 12.48 7.12 -5.93
CA ASP A 79 12.57 6.92 -7.37
C ASP A 79 11.19 6.66 -7.99
N LYS A 80 10.88 7.36 -9.08
CA LYS A 80 9.54 7.34 -9.68
C LYS A 80 9.17 5.96 -10.22
N LEU A 81 10.13 5.18 -10.72
CA LEU A 81 9.84 3.82 -11.17
C LEU A 81 9.47 2.93 -9.98
N GLN A 82 10.13 3.08 -8.83
CA GLN A 82 9.74 2.35 -7.61
C GLN A 82 8.32 2.73 -7.16
N VAL A 83 7.95 4.01 -7.26
CA VAL A 83 6.59 4.48 -6.93
C VAL A 83 5.55 3.85 -7.87
N GLU A 84 5.76 3.88 -9.19
CA GLU A 84 4.84 3.27 -10.15
C GLU A 84 4.71 1.75 -9.95
N LEU A 85 5.81 1.05 -9.67
CA LEU A 85 5.76 -0.38 -9.36
C LEU A 85 4.93 -0.67 -8.10
N LEU A 86 5.06 0.15 -7.07
CA LEU A 86 4.27 0.00 -5.85
C LEU A 86 2.78 0.28 -6.11
N LEU A 87 2.45 1.24 -6.98
CA LEU A 87 1.08 1.50 -7.41
C LEU A 87 0.49 0.31 -8.19
N ASP A 88 1.25 -0.26 -9.13
CA ASP A 88 0.85 -1.46 -9.86
C ASP A 88 0.60 -2.65 -8.92
N MET A 89 1.42 -2.80 -7.87
CA MET A 89 1.21 -3.82 -6.84
C MET A 89 -0.07 -3.59 -6.04
N LEU A 90 -0.40 -2.35 -5.70
CA LEU A 90 -1.65 -2.01 -4.99
C LEU A 90 -2.88 -2.23 -5.87
N ASP A 91 -2.78 -1.98 -7.18
CA ASP A 91 -3.87 -2.28 -8.12
C ASP A 91 -4.06 -3.79 -8.29
N LEU A 92 -2.97 -4.55 -8.43
CA LEU A 92 -3.02 -6.02 -8.44
C LEU A 92 -3.64 -6.58 -7.16
N ALA A 93 -3.22 -6.09 -5.99
CA ALA A 93 -3.76 -6.52 -4.72
C ALA A 93 -5.26 -6.25 -4.63
N ARG A 94 -5.72 -5.08 -5.07
CA ARG A 94 -7.14 -4.73 -5.12
C ARG A 94 -7.94 -5.63 -6.05
N ASP A 95 -7.40 -5.98 -7.21
CA ASP A 95 -8.03 -6.89 -8.16
C ASP A 95 -8.14 -8.32 -7.60
N ARG A 96 -7.13 -8.78 -6.86
CA ARG A 96 -7.16 -10.08 -6.15
C ARG A 96 -8.10 -10.07 -4.95
N ASP A 97 -8.24 -8.94 -4.29
CA ASP A 97 -9.12 -8.74 -3.14
C ASP A 97 -10.59 -8.59 -3.53
N ASN A 98 -10.86 -8.04 -4.71
CA ASN A 98 -12.21 -7.94 -5.27
C ASN A 98 -12.23 -8.58 -6.66
N PRO A 99 -12.07 -9.91 -6.75
CA PRO A 99 -11.99 -10.59 -8.03
C PRO A 99 -13.29 -10.38 -8.79
N ASN A 100 -13.21 -9.73 -9.95
CA ASN A 100 -14.37 -9.56 -10.82
C ASN A 100 -14.79 -10.96 -11.33
N PRO A 101 -15.98 -11.48 -10.97
CA PRO A 101 -16.41 -12.81 -11.40
C PRO A 101 -16.53 -12.91 -12.93
N ASP A 102 -16.74 -11.79 -13.62
CA ASP A 102 -16.87 -11.73 -15.09
C ASP A 102 -15.52 -11.68 -15.82
N ALA A 103 -14.40 -11.51 -15.11
CA ALA A 103 -13.05 -11.56 -15.68
C ALA A 103 -12.49 -12.99 -15.81
N SER A 104 -13.19 -13.98 -15.23
CA SER A 104 -12.87 -15.42 -15.39
C SER A 104 -13.44 -15.97 -16.70
N GLY A 105 -13.07 -15.35 -17.81
CA GLY A 105 -13.49 -15.75 -19.16
C GLY A 105 -12.28 -16.10 -20.03
N PHE A 106 -11.70 -17.29 -19.81
CA PHE A 106 -10.85 -17.98 -20.78
C PHE A 106 -11.12 -19.49 -20.72
#